data_AF-A0A4V2XRG9-F1
#
_entry.id   AF-A0A4V2XRG9-F1
#
_cell.length_a   1.000
_cell.length_b   1.000
_cell.length_c   1.000
_cell.angle_alpha   90.00
_cell.angle_beta   90.00
_cell.angle_gamma   90.00
#
_symmetry.space_group_name_H-M   'P 1'
#
loop_
_entity.id
_entity.type
_entity.pdbx_description
1 polymer ?
#
loop_
_entity_poly.entity_id
_entity_poly.type
_entity_poly.pdbx_seq_one_letter_code
_entity_poly.pdbx_strand_id
1 'polypeptide(L)'
;MSMLAALLLDADYVVVDPAYPAARRQLILRDSRPRALVEPNGIQTLDAARTVDDPAYVVYTSGSTGRPKRVLVPMTALEAFCRNVAYDIKPSDRVLQFAALGFDASVEEIFVTLTRGATLVLRDDDMISRPDMFLQRCGELGIAVLDLPTAYWNELAVAVHTGAAAVPAQLRLTIIGGEPAQPEAVRRWQRAPMVDFSTLTAQQRPPSSPPLQT
;
A
#
# COMPACT_ATOMS: atom_id res chain seq x y z
N MET A 1 -7.75 -5.61 11.53
CA MET A 1 -7.49 -6.08 12.91
C MET A 1 -6.70 -7.39 12.95
N SER A 2 -7.08 -8.42 12.20
CA SER A 2 -6.44 -9.76 12.27
C SER A 2 -4.94 -9.76 11.95
N MET A 3 -4.47 -8.96 11.00
CA MET A 3 -3.04 -8.85 10.66
C MET A 3 -2.19 -8.35 11.84
N LEU A 4 -2.67 -7.32 12.55
CA LEU A 4 -2.00 -6.80 13.74
C LEU A 4 -2.00 -7.83 14.87
N ALA A 5 -3.12 -8.55 15.06
CA ALA A 5 -3.23 -9.59 16.08
C ALA A 5 -2.24 -10.74 15.82
N ALA A 6 -2.04 -11.15 14.57
CA ALA A 6 -1.03 -12.15 14.22
C ALA A 6 0.38 -11.69 14.65
N LEU A 7 0.77 -10.47 14.26
CA LEU A 7 2.09 -9.93 14.61
C LEU A 7 2.29 -9.75 16.13
N LEU A 8 1.25 -9.34 16.86
CA LEU A 8 1.31 -9.22 18.33
C LEU A 8 1.42 -10.59 19.06
N LEU A 9 1.09 -11.68 18.36
CA LEU A 9 1.20 -13.05 18.87
C LEU A 9 2.46 -13.77 18.35
N ASP A 10 3.42 -13.02 17.81
CA ASP A 10 4.62 -13.54 17.14
C ASP A 10 4.28 -14.58 16.05
N ALA A 11 3.13 -14.39 15.37
CA ALA A 11 2.71 -15.20 14.24
C ALA A 11 2.88 -14.41 12.94
N ASP A 12 3.20 -15.14 11.88
CA ASP A 12 3.11 -14.62 10.52
C ASP A 12 1.66 -14.57 10.03
N TYR A 13 1.43 -13.87 8.92
CA TYR A 13 0.16 -13.95 8.23
C TYR A 13 0.32 -13.98 6.71
N VAL A 14 -0.69 -14.55 6.05
CA VAL A 14 -0.89 -14.50 4.61
C VAL A 14 -2.33 -14.13 4.34
N VAL A 15 -2.56 -13.24 3.37
CA VAL A 15 -3.91 -12.86 2.97
C VAL A 15 -4.40 -13.79 1.87
N VAL A 16 -5.59 -14.36 2.09
CA VAL A 16 -6.33 -15.14 1.09
C VAL A 16 -7.60 -14.37 0.77
N ASP A 17 -7.55 -13.56 -0.28
CA ASP A 17 -8.71 -12.77 -0.71
C ASP A 17 -9.81 -13.68 -1.28
N PRO A 18 -11.06 -13.60 -0.77
CA PRO A 18 -12.19 -14.33 -1.32
C PRO A 18 -12.44 -14.07 -2.81
N ALA A 19 -12.09 -12.88 -3.31
CA ALA A 19 -12.22 -12.50 -4.72
C ALA A 19 -11.23 -13.21 -5.65
N TYR A 20 -10.15 -13.81 -5.11
CA TYR A 20 -9.21 -14.57 -5.92
C TYR A 20 -9.86 -15.81 -6.54
N PRO A 21 -9.45 -16.26 -7.74
CA PRO A 21 -9.90 -17.53 -8.29
C PRO A 21 -9.65 -18.69 -7.32
N ALA A 22 -10.57 -19.66 -7.27
CA ALA A 22 -10.51 -20.78 -6.33
C ALA A 22 -9.16 -21.54 -6.37
N ALA A 23 -8.61 -21.74 -7.57
CA ALA A 23 -7.30 -22.38 -7.76
C ALA A 23 -6.16 -21.59 -7.09
N ARG A 24 -6.21 -20.26 -7.09
CA ARG A 24 -5.22 -19.39 -6.42
C ARG A 24 -5.35 -19.50 -4.90
N ARG A 25 -6.58 -19.45 -4.37
CA ARG A 25 -6.81 -19.62 -2.92
C ARG A 25 -6.31 -20.98 -2.43
N GLN A 26 -6.65 -22.05 -3.15
CA GLN A 26 -6.18 -23.41 -2.83
C GLN A 26 -4.65 -23.53 -2.89
N LEU A 27 -4.01 -22.88 -3.88
CA LEU A 27 -2.55 -22.86 -3.96
C LEU A 27 -1.94 -22.18 -2.73
N ILE A 28 -2.43 -21.01 -2.34
CA ILE A 28 -1.93 -20.27 -1.18
C ILE A 28 -2.09 -21.12 0.08
N LEU A 29 -3.28 -21.67 0.34
CA LEU A 29 -3.55 -22.51 1.52
C LEU A 29 -2.65 -23.75 1.58
N ARG A 30 -2.47 -24.43 0.45
CA ARG A 30 -1.62 -25.63 0.38
C ARG A 30 -0.14 -25.33 0.58
N ASP A 31 0.34 -24.21 0.03
CA ASP A 31 1.76 -23.84 0.09
C ASP A 31 2.14 -23.20 1.43
N SER A 32 1.30 -22.32 1.97
CA SER A 32 1.53 -21.64 3.25
C SER A 32 1.23 -22.51 4.48
N ARG A 33 0.36 -23.53 4.36
CA ARG A 33 -0.01 -24.44 5.46
C ARG A 33 -0.39 -23.69 6.75
N PRO A 34 -1.37 -22.78 6.70
CA PRO A 34 -1.69 -21.94 7.84
C PRO A 34 -2.16 -22.79 9.03
N ARG A 35 -1.83 -22.35 10.24
CA ARG A 35 -2.31 -22.98 11.50
C ARG A 35 -3.70 -22.53 11.91
N ALA A 36 -4.19 -21.45 11.32
CA ALA A 36 -5.55 -21.00 11.51
C ALA A 36 -6.02 -20.20 10.30
N LEU A 37 -7.32 -20.26 10.02
CA LEU A 37 -8.01 -19.35 9.11
C LEU A 37 -8.81 -18.37 9.95
N VAL A 38 -8.64 -17.08 9.66
CA VAL A 38 -9.41 -16.01 10.31
C VAL A 38 -10.39 -15.46 9.29
N GLU A 39 -11.67 -15.73 9.51
CA GLU A 39 -12.78 -15.30 8.67
C GLU A 39 -13.72 -14.37 9.46
N PRO A 40 -14.61 -13.60 8.80
CA PRO A 40 -15.54 -12.70 9.50
C PRO A 40 -16.45 -13.41 10.52
N ASN A 41 -16.74 -14.69 10.30
CA ASN A 41 -17.61 -15.51 11.14
C ASN A 41 -16.85 -16.26 12.26
N GLY A 42 -15.52 -16.18 12.33
CA GLY A 42 -14.73 -16.82 13.38
C GLY A 42 -13.32 -17.23 12.97
N ILE A 43 -12.66 -17.93 13.89
CA ILE A 43 -11.32 -18.48 13.69
C ILE A 43 -11.43 -20.00 13.63
N GLN A 44 -10.91 -20.59 12.56
CA GLN A 44 -10.78 -22.04 12.41
C GLN A 44 -9.32 -22.43 12.66
N THR A 45 -9.04 -23.18 13.72
CA THR A 45 -7.71 -23.77 13.94
C THR A 45 -7.50 -24.95 13.00
N LEU A 46 -6.29 -25.06 12.46
CA LEU A 46 -5.84 -26.11 11.55
C LEU A 46 -4.68 -26.88 12.21
N ASP A 47 -4.66 -28.20 12.02
CA ASP A 47 -3.60 -29.06 12.54
C ASP A 47 -2.38 -29.03 11.60
N ALA A 48 -1.49 -28.07 11.85
CA ALA A 48 -0.27 -27.85 11.06
C ALA A 48 0.95 -27.64 11.97
N ALA A 49 2.06 -28.31 11.61
CA ALA A 49 3.35 -28.17 12.30
C ALA A 49 3.99 -26.80 12.01
N ARG A 50 4.70 -26.25 13.01
CA ARG A 50 5.44 -24.98 12.87
C ARG A 50 6.55 -25.14 11.84
N THR A 51 6.57 -24.29 10.81
CA THR A 51 7.69 -24.18 9.87
C THR A 51 8.72 -23.17 10.40
N VAL A 52 10.01 -23.41 10.16
CA VAL A 52 11.15 -22.73 10.82
C VAL A 52 11.58 -21.41 10.14
N ASP A 53 10.70 -20.81 9.35
CA ASP A 53 10.89 -19.43 8.91
C ASP A 53 9.82 -18.60 9.61
N ASP A 54 10.20 -17.61 10.42
CA ASP A 54 9.27 -16.69 11.11
C ASP A 54 9.23 -15.34 10.34
N PRO A 55 8.58 -15.25 9.15
CA PRO A 55 8.34 -13.97 8.51
C PRO A 55 7.33 -13.15 9.34
N ALA A 56 7.23 -11.85 9.09
CA ALA A 56 6.07 -11.08 9.52
C ALA A 56 4.87 -11.39 8.61
N TYR A 57 5.09 -11.50 7.30
CA TYR A 57 4.03 -11.80 6.36
C TYR A 57 4.52 -12.44 5.06
N VAL A 58 3.58 -13.00 4.31
CA VAL A 58 3.81 -13.63 3.00
C VAL A 58 2.90 -13.02 1.95
N VAL A 59 3.48 -12.62 0.81
CA VAL A 59 2.76 -12.16 -0.38
C VAL A 59 3.01 -13.12 -1.55
N TYR A 60 1.97 -13.39 -2.34
CA TYR A 60 2.05 -14.21 -3.55
C TYR A 60 2.00 -13.34 -4.80
N THR A 61 3.08 -13.30 -5.58
CA THR A 61 3.16 -12.55 -6.84
C THR A 61 2.93 -13.46 -8.05
N SER A 62 2.52 -12.93 -9.21
CA SER A 62 2.11 -13.73 -10.39
C SER A 62 3.21 -14.64 -10.96
N GLY A 63 4.49 -14.31 -10.75
CA GLY A 63 5.64 -15.12 -11.16
C GLY A 63 5.82 -15.19 -12.69
N SER A 64 7.05 -15.02 -13.17
CA SER A 64 7.36 -15.06 -14.61
C SER A 64 7.07 -16.41 -15.31
N THR A 65 6.89 -17.49 -14.54
CA THR A 65 6.58 -18.84 -15.02
C THR A 65 5.09 -19.17 -14.99
N GLY A 66 4.22 -18.19 -14.67
CA GLY A 66 2.77 -18.36 -14.49
C GLY A 66 2.38 -19.07 -13.20
N ARG A 67 3.35 -19.51 -12.38
CA ARG A 67 3.11 -20.03 -11.03
C ARG A 67 3.39 -18.93 -10.01
N PRO A 68 2.45 -18.67 -9.08
CA PRO A 68 2.67 -17.67 -8.07
C PRO A 68 3.93 -17.94 -7.24
N LYS A 69 4.77 -16.92 -7.04
CA LYS A 69 5.95 -16.99 -6.18
C LYS A 69 5.61 -16.41 -4.81
N ARG A 70 5.99 -17.11 -3.75
CA ARG A 70 5.90 -16.58 -2.38
C ARG A 70 7.08 -15.65 -2.11
N VAL A 71 6.80 -14.51 -1.50
CA VAL A 71 7.78 -13.56 -0.98
C VAL A 71 7.60 -13.55 0.53
N LEU A 72 8.64 -13.94 1.25
CA LEU A 72 8.70 -13.96 2.72
C LEU A 72 9.29 -12.63 3.18
N VAL A 73 8.57 -11.87 4.01
CA VAL A 73 9.07 -10.60 4.54
C VAL A 73 9.26 -10.74 6.05
N PRO A 74 10.51 -10.71 6.57
CA PRO A 74 10.77 -10.83 8.00
C PRO A 74 10.36 -9.57 8.77
N MET A 75 10.08 -9.74 10.07
CA MET A 75 9.71 -8.62 10.94
C MET A 75 10.77 -7.51 10.94
N THR A 76 12.05 -7.86 10.94
CA THR A 76 13.16 -6.90 10.86
C THR A 76 13.14 -6.05 9.60
N ALA A 77 12.71 -6.61 8.45
CA ALA A 77 12.57 -5.85 7.21
C ALA A 77 11.37 -4.90 7.27
N LEU A 78 10.24 -5.35 7.83
CA LEU A 78 9.05 -4.52 8.03
C LEU A 78 9.33 -3.34 8.97
N GLU A 79 10.01 -3.61 10.10
CA GLU A 79 10.42 -2.57 11.05
C GLU A 79 11.40 -1.57 10.44
N ALA A 80 12.40 -2.06 9.71
CA ALA A 80 13.36 -1.21 9.01
C ALA A 80 12.65 -0.33 7.98
N PHE A 81 11.70 -0.89 7.23
CA PHE A 81 10.89 -0.14 6.28
C PHE A 81 10.09 0.97 6.97
N CYS A 82 9.29 0.63 7.99
CA CYS A 82 8.47 1.61 8.71
C CYS A 82 9.30 2.74 9.34
N ARG A 83 10.50 2.42 9.81
CA ARG A 83 11.43 3.39 10.39
C ARG A 83 12.03 4.35 9.37
N ASN A 84 12.43 3.82 8.21
CA ASN A 84 13.26 4.53 7.24
C ASN A 84 12.48 5.15 6.07
N VAL A 85 11.22 4.74 5.85
CA VAL A 85 10.41 5.32 4.79
C VAL A 85 10.18 6.82 5.03
N ALA A 86 10.40 7.62 3.98
CA ALA A 86 10.48 9.08 4.06
C ALA A 86 9.13 9.78 3.83
N TYR A 87 8.01 9.11 4.11
CA TYR A 87 6.69 9.73 4.00
C TYR A 87 6.43 10.63 5.20
N ASP A 88 6.14 11.89 4.92
CA ASP A 88 5.74 12.88 5.94
C ASP A 88 4.28 12.61 6.37
N ILE A 89 4.03 11.48 7.03
CA ILE A 89 2.73 11.13 7.60
C ILE A 89 2.62 11.70 9.02
N LYS A 90 1.61 12.54 9.18
CA LYS A 90 1.10 13.28 10.35
C LYS A 90 0.38 12.36 11.35
N PRO A 91 0.54 12.39 12.69
CA PRO A 91 -0.45 11.74 13.58
C PRO A 91 -1.89 12.24 13.38
N SER A 92 -2.05 13.48 12.90
CA SER A 92 -3.36 14.07 12.55
C SER A 92 -3.92 13.58 11.21
N ASP A 93 -3.15 12.83 10.42
CA ASP A 93 -3.57 12.41 9.10
C ASP A 93 -4.59 11.30 9.15
N ARG A 94 -5.37 11.26 8.08
CA ARG A 94 -6.21 10.13 7.70
C ARG A 94 -5.65 9.57 6.39
N VAL A 95 -5.15 8.34 6.44
CA VAL A 95 -4.53 7.64 5.32
C VAL A 95 -5.54 6.61 4.79
N LEU A 96 -5.78 6.60 3.48
CA LEU A 96 -6.67 5.61 2.88
C LEU A 96 -5.95 4.27 2.71
N GLN A 97 -6.60 3.18 3.12
CA GLN A 97 -6.22 1.83 2.75
C GLN A 97 -6.84 1.54 1.37
N PHE A 98 -6.04 1.64 0.32
CA PHE A 98 -6.48 1.55 -1.07
C PHE A 98 -6.18 0.18 -1.69
N ALA A 99 -4.95 -0.29 -1.57
CA ALA A 99 -4.46 -1.51 -2.20
C ALA A 99 -5.25 -2.75 -1.75
N ALA A 100 -5.36 -3.75 -2.62
CA ALA A 100 -5.89 -5.04 -2.15
C ALA A 100 -4.93 -5.64 -1.10
N LEU A 101 -5.48 -6.18 -0.01
CA LEU A 101 -4.71 -6.66 1.16
C LEU A 101 -3.67 -7.76 0.83
N GLY A 102 -3.82 -8.45 -0.31
CA GLY A 102 -2.83 -9.43 -0.78
C GLY A 102 -1.68 -8.84 -1.60
N PHE A 103 -1.59 -7.53 -1.73
CA PHE A 103 -0.45 -6.80 -2.30
C PHE A 103 0.36 -6.11 -1.21
N ASP A 104 1.67 -5.98 -1.44
CA ASP A 104 2.63 -5.37 -0.51
C ASP A 104 2.36 -3.88 -0.24
N ALA A 105 1.83 -3.12 -1.21
CA ALA A 105 1.40 -1.73 -0.98
C ALA A 105 0.40 -1.60 0.20
N SER A 106 -0.46 -2.59 0.44
CA SER A 106 -1.37 -2.55 1.60
C SER A 106 -0.62 -2.59 2.94
N VAL A 107 0.55 -3.24 3.00
CA VAL A 107 1.40 -3.30 4.19
C VAL A 107 1.98 -1.92 4.47
N GLU A 108 2.40 -1.21 3.42
CA GLU A 108 2.87 0.17 3.51
C GLU A 108 1.77 1.11 4.02
N GLU A 109 0.59 1.06 3.41
CA GLU A 109 -0.60 1.82 3.84
C GLU A 109 -0.94 1.55 5.32
N ILE A 110 -0.93 0.30 5.76
CA ILE A 110 -1.35 -0.09 7.11
C ILE A 110 -0.27 0.26 8.14
N PHE A 111 0.93 -0.30 8.01
CA PHE A 111 1.91 -0.27 9.09
C PHE A 111 2.64 1.06 9.19
N VAL A 112 2.86 1.78 8.08
CA VAL A 112 3.42 3.13 8.17
C VAL A 112 2.42 4.07 8.84
N THR A 113 1.15 4.00 8.47
CA THR A 113 0.08 4.80 9.12
C THR A 113 0.02 4.56 10.63
N LEU A 114 -0.06 3.29 11.04
CA LEU A 114 -0.19 2.94 12.46
C LEU A 114 1.06 3.29 13.28
N THR A 115 2.26 3.09 12.72
CA THR A 115 3.53 3.42 13.41
C THR A 115 3.76 4.93 13.52
N ARG A 116 3.10 5.74 12.70
CA ARG A 116 3.11 7.22 12.79
C ARG A 116 1.99 7.79 13.66
N GLY A 117 1.15 6.94 14.25
CA GLY A 117 0.00 7.37 15.07
C GLY A 117 -1.12 8.03 14.27
N ALA A 118 -1.12 7.85 12.94
CA ALA A 118 -2.16 8.36 12.05
C ALA A 118 -3.39 7.45 12.05
N THR A 119 -4.47 7.93 11.44
CA THR A 119 -5.71 7.14 11.30
C THR A 119 -5.72 6.42 9.95
N LEU A 120 -5.87 5.09 9.97
CA LEU A 120 -6.14 4.30 8.77
C LEU A 120 -7.64 4.30 8.47
N VAL A 121 -8.03 4.65 7.25
CA VAL A 121 -9.42 4.65 6.77
C VAL A 121 -9.57 3.57 5.70
N LEU A 122 -10.46 2.61 5.93
CA LEU A 122 -10.75 1.58 4.93
C LEU A 122 -11.66 2.16 3.85
N ARG A 123 -11.31 1.94 2.58
CA ARG A 123 -12.21 2.28 1.47
C ARG A 123 -13.42 1.36 1.44
N ASP A 124 -14.51 1.84 0.88
CA ASP A 124 -15.60 0.99 0.41
C ASP A 124 -15.35 0.53 -1.04
N ASP A 125 -16.14 -0.43 -1.53
CA ASP A 125 -15.97 -0.99 -2.87
C ASP A 125 -16.44 -0.03 -3.98
N ASP A 126 -17.35 0.90 -3.65
CA ASP A 126 -17.94 1.83 -4.61
C ASP A 126 -17.01 3.03 -4.90
N MET A 127 -16.11 3.35 -3.96
CA MET A 127 -15.17 4.48 -4.03
C MET A 127 -14.35 4.53 -5.31
N ILE A 128 -13.94 3.38 -5.86
CA ILE A 128 -13.00 3.32 -7.00
C ILE A 128 -13.68 3.29 -8.36
N SER A 129 -15.02 3.29 -8.40
CA SER A 129 -15.79 3.17 -9.65
C SER A 129 -15.60 4.35 -10.61
N ARG A 130 -15.35 5.55 -10.07
CA ARG A 130 -15.29 6.81 -10.82
C ARG A 130 -14.30 7.79 -10.19
N PRO A 131 -13.37 8.40 -10.96
CA PRO A 131 -12.40 9.38 -10.45
C PRO A 131 -12.99 10.55 -9.65
N ASP A 132 -14.12 11.09 -10.12
CA ASP A 132 -14.83 12.19 -9.48
C ASP A 132 -15.41 11.79 -8.12
N MET A 133 -16.04 10.61 -8.07
CA MET A 133 -16.59 10.07 -6.82
C MET A 133 -15.49 9.70 -5.83
N PHE A 134 -14.38 9.15 -6.31
CA PHE A 134 -13.23 8.80 -5.48
C PHE A 134 -12.69 10.03 -4.74
N LEU A 135 -12.40 11.12 -5.45
CA LEU A 135 -11.87 12.34 -4.84
C LEU A 135 -12.91 13.03 -3.95
N GLN A 136 -14.18 13.09 -4.36
CA GLN A 136 -15.24 13.61 -3.50
C GLN A 136 -15.31 12.83 -2.17
N ARG A 137 -15.31 11.50 -2.24
CA ARG A 137 -15.37 10.64 -1.05
C ARG A 137 -14.14 10.77 -0.18
N CYS A 138 -12.96 10.96 -0.78
CA CYS A 138 -11.75 11.31 -0.05
C CYS A 138 -11.92 12.61 0.75
N GLY A 139 -12.57 13.63 0.17
CA GLY A 139 -12.90 14.88 0.87
C GLY A 139 -13.89 14.69 2.01
N GLU A 140 -14.97 13.93 1.79
CA GLU A 140 -15.97 13.60 2.83
C GLU A 140 -15.35 12.84 4.01
N LEU A 141 -14.43 11.92 3.71
CA LEU A 141 -13.71 11.13 4.71
C LEU A 141 -12.51 11.88 5.29
N GLY A 142 -12.20 13.09 4.83
CA GLY A 142 -11.07 13.90 5.30
C GLY A 142 -9.71 13.25 5.05
N ILE A 143 -9.56 12.51 3.96
CA ILE A 143 -8.31 11.82 3.59
C ILE A 143 -7.22 12.85 3.31
N ALA A 144 -6.11 12.71 4.02
CA ALA A 144 -4.94 13.58 3.91
C ALA A 144 -3.81 12.95 3.09
N VAL A 145 -3.75 11.62 3.07
CA VAL A 145 -2.68 10.85 2.41
C VAL A 145 -3.29 9.73 1.57
N LEU A 146 -2.81 9.63 0.33
CA LEU A 146 -3.12 8.54 -0.60
C LEU A 146 -1.83 7.84 -1.01
N ASP A 147 -1.90 6.52 -1.18
CA ASP A 147 -0.91 5.71 -1.88
C ASP A 147 -1.63 4.97 -3.00
N LEU A 148 -1.25 5.22 -4.25
CA LEU A 148 -2.01 4.80 -5.42
C LEU A 148 -1.10 4.15 -6.47
N PRO A 149 -1.60 3.14 -7.20
CA PRO A 149 -0.99 2.75 -8.47
C PRO A 149 -0.86 3.95 -9.40
N THR A 150 0.30 4.12 -10.02
CA THR A 150 0.60 5.22 -10.96
C THR A 150 -0.46 5.32 -12.04
N ALA A 151 -0.96 4.18 -12.56
CA ALA A 151 -2.02 4.14 -13.55
C ALA A 151 -3.32 4.82 -13.06
N TYR A 152 -3.79 4.51 -11.86
CA TYR A 152 -5.03 5.08 -11.32
C TYR A 152 -4.86 6.56 -10.99
N TRP A 153 -3.73 6.95 -10.41
CA TRP A 153 -3.41 8.36 -10.20
C TRP A 153 -3.38 9.18 -11.50
N ASN A 154 -2.91 8.61 -12.62
CA ASN A 154 -2.95 9.30 -13.91
C ASN A 154 -4.39 9.62 -14.34
N GLU A 155 -5.35 8.72 -14.10
CA GLU A 155 -6.77 8.95 -14.38
C GLU A 155 -7.31 10.11 -13.53
N LEU A 156 -6.97 10.15 -12.24
CA LEU A 156 -7.31 11.26 -11.34
C LEU A 156 -6.69 12.58 -11.84
N ALA A 157 -5.42 12.58 -12.22
CA ALA A 157 -4.73 13.76 -12.71
C ALA A 157 -5.35 14.32 -13.99
N VAL A 158 -5.82 13.45 -14.89
CA VAL A 158 -6.58 13.86 -16.09
C VAL A 158 -7.93 14.46 -15.69
N ALA A 159 -8.69 13.79 -14.81
CA ALA A 159 -10.00 14.28 -14.35
C ALA A 159 -9.91 15.65 -13.65
N VAL A 160 -8.88 15.86 -12.84
CA VAL A 160 -8.61 17.15 -12.19
C VAL A 160 -8.23 18.21 -13.23
N HIS A 161 -7.35 17.87 -14.19
CA HIS A 161 -6.93 18.81 -15.23
C HIS A 161 -8.08 19.27 -16.14
N THR A 162 -9.02 18.37 -16.45
CA THR A 162 -10.20 18.69 -17.27
C THR A 162 -11.34 19.34 -16.48
N GLY A 163 -11.20 19.47 -15.15
CA GLY A 163 -12.26 19.98 -14.26
C GLY A 163 -13.40 19.00 -13.99
N ALA A 164 -13.24 17.73 -14.38
CA ALA A 164 -14.20 16.66 -14.09
C ALA A 164 -14.17 16.22 -12.62
N ALA A 165 -13.06 16.47 -11.92
CA ALA A 165 -12.92 16.22 -10.48
C ALA A 165 -12.16 17.37 -9.80
N ALA A 166 -12.31 17.49 -8.48
CA ALA A 166 -11.59 18.46 -7.67
C ALA A 166 -10.75 17.75 -6.62
N VAL A 167 -9.53 18.25 -6.37
CA VAL A 167 -8.69 17.72 -5.30
C VAL A 167 -9.23 18.20 -3.95
N PRO A 168 -9.45 17.29 -2.97
CA PRO A 168 -9.87 17.69 -1.63
C PRO A 168 -8.85 18.61 -0.96
N ALA A 169 -9.32 19.63 -0.23
CA ALA A 169 -8.45 20.58 0.46
C ALA A 169 -7.58 19.93 1.55
N GLN A 170 -8.02 18.78 2.09
CA GLN A 170 -7.30 18.02 3.11
C GLN A 170 -6.17 17.17 2.51
N LEU A 171 -6.24 16.83 1.22
CA LEU A 171 -5.25 15.97 0.58
C LEU A 171 -3.92 16.71 0.45
N ARG A 172 -2.91 16.22 1.16
CA ARG A 172 -1.59 16.86 1.32
C ARG A 172 -0.41 15.96 0.99
N LEU A 173 -0.64 14.67 0.73
CA LEU A 173 0.39 13.74 0.28
C LEU A 173 -0.24 12.70 -0.65
N THR A 174 0.38 12.49 -1.81
CA THR A 174 0.02 11.41 -2.73
C THR A 174 1.29 10.68 -3.10
N ILE A 175 1.37 9.42 -2.68
CA ILE A 175 2.40 8.47 -3.02
C ILE A 175 1.91 7.72 -4.27
N ILE A 176 2.82 7.46 -5.20
CA ILE A 176 2.51 6.72 -6.44
C ILE A 176 3.55 5.64 -6.67
N GLY A 177 3.10 4.46 -7.07
CA GLY A 177 3.95 3.28 -7.26
C GLY A 177 3.39 2.28 -8.26
N GLY A 178 4.07 1.14 -8.39
CA GLY A 178 3.69 0.07 -9.33
C GLY A 178 4.27 0.23 -10.73
N GLU A 179 4.28 1.45 -11.28
CA GLU A 179 4.87 1.77 -12.58
C GLU A 179 5.56 3.15 -12.61
N PRO A 180 6.50 3.40 -13.54
CA PRO A 180 7.11 4.71 -13.71
C PRO A 180 6.09 5.81 -14.02
N ALA A 181 6.13 6.90 -13.24
CA ALA A 181 5.31 8.08 -13.49
C ALA A 181 5.80 8.88 -14.69
N GLN A 182 4.86 9.38 -15.50
CA GLN A 182 5.17 10.28 -16.61
C GLN A 182 5.41 11.70 -16.08
N PRO A 183 6.56 12.34 -16.38
CA PRO A 183 6.88 13.69 -15.87
C PRO A 183 5.80 14.73 -16.16
N GLU A 184 5.11 14.60 -17.30
CA GLU A 184 4.03 15.50 -17.67
C GLU A 184 2.78 15.32 -16.79
N ALA A 185 2.43 14.09 -16.41
CA ALA A 185 1.32 13.86 -15.47
C ALA A 185 1.61 14.48 -14.10
N VAL A 186 2.87 14.40 -13.64
CA VAL A 186 3.31 15.00 -12.37
C VAL A 186 3.15 16.51 -12.42
N ARG A 187 3.59 17.14 -13.51
CA ARG A 187 3.41 18.58 -13.72
C ARG A 187 1.95 19.00 -13.75
N ARG A 188 1.06 18.20 -14.35
CA ARG A 188 -0.39 18.49 -14.35
C ARG A 188 -0.96 18.45 -12.93
N TRP A 189 -0.62 17.43 -12.16
CA TRP A 189 -1.05 17.29 -10.77
C TRP A 189 -0.57 18.45 -9.90
N GLN A 190 0.70 18.84 -10.01
CA GLN A 190 1.28 19.97 -9.25
C GLN A 190 0.67 21.34 -9.61
N ARG A 191 0.11 21.48 -10.82
CA ARG A 191 -0.56 22.72 -11.26
C ARG A 191 -2.05 22.76 -10.91
N ALA A 192 -2.62 21.65 -10.47
CA ALA A 192 -3.97 21.68 -9.90
C ALA A 192 -3.94 22.63 -8.70
N PRO A 193 -5.00 23.43 -8.46
CA PRO A 193 -5.08 24.26 -7.28
C PRO A 193 -5.08 23.38 -6.03
N MET A 194 -3.90 23.16 -5.47
CA MET A 194 -3.62 22.38 -4.26
C MET A 194 -2.78 23.23 -3.31
N VAL A 195 -3.08 23.12 -2.03
CA VAL A 195 -2.36 23.75 -0.92
C VAL A 195 -0.97 23.11 -0.83
N ASP A 196 0.06 23.92 -1.06
CA ASP A 196 1.53 23.71 -0.98
C ASP A 196 2.07 22.29 -0.71
N PHE A 197 2.86 21.75 -1.66
CA PHE A 197 3.50 20.43 -1.57
C PHE A 197 5.02 20.50 -1.79
N SER A 198 5.79 20.15 -0.77
CA SER A 198 7.18 19.70 -0.91
C SER A 198 7.22 18.31 -1.55
N THR A 199 7.52 18.24 -2.85
CA THR A 199 7.66 16.98 -3.58
C THR A 199 9.07 16.41 -3.36
N LEU A 200 9.21 15.34 -2.56
CA LEU A 200 10.44 14.55 -2.51
C LEU A 200 10.49 13.63 -3.74
N THR A 201 10.98 14.14 -4.86
CA THR A 201 11.52 13.29 -5.92
C THR A 201 12.76 12.59 -5.41
N ALA A 202 12.61 11.35 -4.95
CA ALA A 202 13.70 10.42 -4.79
C ALA A 202 14.25 10.05 -6.17
N GLN A 203 15.10 10.92 -6.74
CA GLN A 203 16.14 10.60 -7.72
C GLN A 203 16.94 11.88 -8.10
N GLN A 204 17.86 12.30 -7.24
CA GLN A 204 19.09 12.98 -7.66
C GLN A 204 20.27 12.45 -6.83
N ARG A 205 21.09 11.64 -7.49
CA ARG A 205 22.44 11.25 -7.04
C ARG A 205 23.28 12.52 -6.87
N PRO A 206 24.12 12.67 -5.84
CA PRO A 206 25.14 13.72 -5.84
C PRO A 206 26.15 13.48 -6.99
N PRO A 207 26.70 14.52 -7.61
CA PRO A 207 27.74 14.36 -8.62
C PRO A 207 28.98 13.68 -8.00
N SER A 208 29.51 12.69 -8.69
CA SER A 208 30.80 12.06 -8.38
C SER A 208 31.91 13.11 -8.35
N SER A 209 32.64 13.19 -7.25
CA SER A 209 33.85 13.99 -7.15
C SER A 209 34.89 13.56 -8.20
N PRO A 210 35.63 14.49 -8.82
CA PRO A 210 36.69 14.15 -9.77
C PRO A 210 37.88 13.49 -9.06
N PRO A 211 38.70 12.68 -9.78
CA PRO A 211 39.83 11.99 -9.18
C PRO A 211 40.90 12.97 -8.69
N LEU A 212 41.43 12.69 -7.50
CA LEU A 212 42.62 13.36 -6.95
C LEU A 212 43.79 13.15 -7.91
N GLN A 213 44.36 14.24 -8.40
CA GLN A 213 45.68 14.24 -9.02
C GLN A 213 46.74 14.09 -7.93
N THR A 214 47.54 13.04 -8.04
CA THR A 214 48.92 12.95 -7.51
C THR A 214 49.77 12.25 -8.54
#